data_AF-K9EJ28-F1
#
_entry.id   AF-K9EJ28-F1
#
_cell.length_a   1.000
_cell.length_b   1.000
_cell.length_c   1.000
_cell.angle_alpha   90.00
_cell.angle_beta   90.00
_cell.angle_gamma   90.00
#
_symmetry.space_group_name_H-M   'P 1'
#
loop_
_entity.id
_entity.type
_entity.pdbx_description
1 polymer ?
#
loop_
_entity_poly.entity_id
_entity_poly.type
_entity_poly.pdbx_seq_one_letter_code
_entity_poly.pdbx_strand_id
1 'polypeptide(L)'
;MKNWATLEADENRLMNKHYSAGRSGRKMNKVIIHHNAGNLTIKSIWDVWQTRQASAHYQVDSGGRIGQLVWDRDTAWHAGNWDANTTSIGIEHADISSKPWRISEACLDNGAHLVAAICHYYKLGRPVWGKNVFGHKHFSSTECPASLAGSQHAAYMARAQYWYDRLSGTKPAPTPPAKPTPPAPKPSANIDALADAVIRGEYGNGDERKRRLGSKYAAVQKRVNEKLAGGSPAKPSVNIDALADAVIRGEYGNGEERKRRLGGNYAAVQKRVNEKLGIG
;
A
#
# COMPACT_ATOMS: atom_id res chain seq x y z
N MET A 1 -4.65 -2.38 -21.37
CA MET A 1 -4.32 -3.32 -22.47
C MET A 1 -5.55 -3.49 -23.33
N LYS A 2 -5.37 -3.57 -24.65
CA LYS A 2 -6.44 -3.87 -25.61
C LYS A 2 -6.85 -5.34 -25.54
N ASN A 3 -5.89 -6.23 -25.35
CA ASN A 3 -6.15 -7.67 -25.25
C ASN A 3 -5.18 -8.36 -24.28
N TRP A 4 -5.72 -8.88 -23.18
CA TRP A 4 -4.95 -9.60 -22.16
C TRP A 4 -4.53 -11.01 -22.60
N ALA A 5 -5.29 -11.65 -23.50
CA ALA A 5 -5.02 -13.00 -23.98
C ALA A 5 -3.90 -13.06 -25.02
N THR A 6 -3.67 -11.97 -25.77
CA THR A 6 -2.60 -11.88 -26.78
C THR A 6 -1.51 -10.86 -26.43
N LEU A 7 -1.56 -10.31 -25.22
CA LEU A 7 -0.64 -9.27 -24.74
C LEU A 7 -0.61 -8.00 -25.60
N GLU A 8 -1.75 -7.59 -26.14
CA GLU A 8 -1.85 -6.35 -26.90
C GLU A 8 -1.96 -5.14 -25.96
N ALA A 9 -0.87 -4.36 -25.89
CA ALA A 9 -0.80 -3.14 -25.10
C ALA A 9 -1.76 -2.05 -25.61
N ASP A 10 -2.03 -1.05 -24.77
CA ASP A 10 -2.83 0.11 -25.18
C ASP A 10 -2.09 0.94 -26.24
N GLU A 11 -0.77 0.96 -26.14
CA GLU A 11 0.14 1.69 -27.02
C GLU A 11 1.42 0.89 -27.28
N ASN A 12 1.79 0.74 -28.54
CA ASN A 12 3.11 0.23 -28.90
C ASN A 12 4.00 1.43 -29.23
N ARG A 13 4.95 1.71 -28.34
CA ARG A 13 5.95 2.78 -28.51
C ARG A 13 7.33 2.14 -28.39
N LEU A 14 7.70 1.41 -29.42
CA LEU A 14 8.86 0.52 -29.36
C LEU A 14 10.17 1.32 -29.31
N MET A 15 11.13 0.80 -28.55
CA MET A 15 12.51 1.26 -28.53
C MET A 15 13.16 1.01 -29.89
N ASN A 16 14.00 1.94 -30.33
CA ASN A 16 14.90 1.77 -31.47
C ASN A 16 16.35 1.46 -31.05
N LYS A 17 16.64 1.50 -29.75
CA LYS A 17 17.97 1.30 -29.15
C LYS A 17 17.85 0.78 -27.72
N HIS A 18 18.97 0.43 -27.10
CA HIS A 18 19.05 -0.01 -25.70
C HIS A 18 18.22 -1.27 -25.40
N TYR A 19 18.20 -2.20 -26.35
CA TYR A 19 17.75 -3.57 -26.18
C TYR A 19 18.64 -4.47 -27.06
N SER A 20 18.58 -5.77 -26.84
CA SER A 20 19.26 -6.75 -27.70
C SER A 20 18.23 -7.61 -28.42
N ALA A 21 18.45 -7.86 -29.71
CA ALA A 21 17.56 -8.73 -30.48
C ALA A 21 17.61 -10.17 -29.95
N GLY A 22 16.44 -10.80 -29.84
CA GLY A 22 16.30 -12.14 -29.31
C GLY A 22 16.62 -12.25 -27.81
N ARG A 23 16.73 -13.50 -27.33
CA ARG A 23 16.99 -13.85 -25.92
C ARG A 23 18.26 -14.68 -25.73
N SER A 24 19.19 -14.60 -26.67
CA SER A 24 20.43 -15.39 -26.66
C SER A 24 20.20 -16.90 -26.48
N GLY A 25 19.18 -17.45 -27.15
CA GLY A 25 18.80 -18.86 -27.05
C GLY A 25 18.10 -19.26 -25.73
N ARG A 26 17.88 -18.32 -24.82
CA ARG A 26 17.30 -18.59 -23.50
C ARG A 26 15.78 -18.51 -23.52
N LYS A 27 15.16 -19.33 -22.68
CA LYS A 27 13.71 -19.33 -22.46
C LYS A 27 13.33 -18.37 -21.34
N MET A 28 12.26 -17.63 -21.56
CA MET A 28 11.67 -16.78 -20.55
C MET A 28 11.06 -17.63 -19.43
N ASN A 29 11.31 -17.24 -18.18
CA ASN A 29 10.82 -18.00 -17.02
C ASN A 29 10.22 -17.14 -15.90
N LYS A 30 10.30 -15.81 -16.00
CA LYS A 30 9.85 -14.92 -14.93
C LYS A 30 9.50 -13.51 -15.41
N VAL A 31 8.79 -12.79 -14.55
CA VAL A 31 8.55 -11.34 -14.67
C VAL A 31 9.36 -10.61 -13.60
N ILE A 32 9.96 -9.48 -13.97
CA ILE A 32 10.64 -8.56 -13.05
C ILE A 32 9.87 -7.25 -12.97
N ILE A 33 9.46 -6.90 -11.76
CA ILE A 33 8.70 -5.70 -11.43
C ILE A 33 9.66 -4.58 -11.06
N HIS A 34 9.36 -3.40 -11.59
CA HIS A 34 10.06 -2.15 -11.35
C HIS A 34 9.08 -1.03 -10.98
N HIS A 35 9.60 0.01 -10.35
CA HIS A 35 8.98 1.33 -10.33
C HIS A 35 9.87 2.28 -11.13
N ASN A 36 9.28 3.29 -11.78
CA ASN A 36 10.07 4.18 -12.64
C ASN A 36 10.65 5.40 -11.90
N ALA A 37 10.56 5.42 -10.56
CA ALA A 37 11.09 6.46 -9.67
C ALA A 37 10.55 7.87 -9.98
N GLY A 38 9.30 7.94 -10.45
CA GLY A 38 8.61 9.17 -10.80
C GLY A 38 7.18 8.91 -11.24
N ASN A 39 6.48 9.93 -11.74
CA ASN A 39 5.16 9.74 -12.38
C ASN A 39 5.30 9.82 -13.89
N LEU A 40 6.06 8.89 -14.48
CA LEU A 40 6.36 8.91 -15.92
C LEU A 40 5.28 8.18 -16.71
N THR A 41 4.76 8.85 -17.74
CA THR A 41 3.89 8.24 -18.76
C THR A 41 4.66 7.30 -19.68
N ILE A 42 3.95 6.54 -20.53
CA ILE A 42 4.53 5.70 -21.60
C ILE A 42 5.52 6.49 -22.47
N LYS A 43 5.15 7.71 -22.88
CA LYS A 43 6.04 8.57 -23.68
C LYS A 43 7.22 9.06 -22.83
N SER A 44 6.98 9.51 -21.60
CA SER A 44 8.02 10.11 -20.77
C SER A 44 9.13 9.11 -20.41
N ILE A 45 8.77 7.86 -20.08
CA ILE A 45 9.79 6.82 -19.82
C ILE A 45 10.54 6.43 -21.11
N TRP A 46 9.84 6.40 -22.25
CA TRP A 46 10.44 6.15 -23.56
C TRP A 46 11.49 7.22 -23.90
N ASP A 47 11.20 8.49 -23.62
CA ASP A 47 12.11 9.62 -23.84
C ASP A 47 13.38 9.49 -22.98
N VAL A 48 13.25 9.07 -21.70
CA VAL A 48 14.39 8.83 -20.79
C VAL A 48 15.36 7.80 -21.36
N TRP A 49 14.83 6.72 -21.93
CA TRP A 49 15.63 5.64 -22.49
C TRP A 49 16.23 5.94 -23.87
N GLN A 50 15.98 7.13 -24.44
CA GLN A 50 16.68 7.54 -25.66
C GLN A 50 18.15 7.87 -25.44
N THR A 51 18.53 8.22 -24.21
CA THR A 51 19.89 8.60 -23.82
C THR A 51 20.44 7.73 -22.67
N ARG A 52 19.57 7.17 -21.83
CA ARG A 52 19.97 6.20 -20.81
C ARG A 52 20.04 4.79 -21.40
N GLN A 53 21.15 4.09 -21.21
CA GLN A 53 21.35 2.68 -21.61
C GLN A 53 20.55 1.71 -20.72
N ALA A 54 19.23 1.80 -20.78
CA ALA A 54 18.29 0.94 -20.09
C ALA A 54 16.97 0.87 -20.89
N SER A 55 16.18 -0.16 -20.65
CA SER A 55 14.83 -0.29 -21.19
C SER A 55 14.06 -1.35 -20.43
N ALA A 56 12.72 -1.33 -20.51
CA ALA A 56 11.85 -2.42 -20.08
C ALA A 56 10.89 -2.81 -21.21
N HIS A 57 10.21 -3.94 -21.06
CA HIS A 57 9.29 -4.43 -22.08
C HIS A 57 7.95 -3.69 -22.01
N TYR A 58 7.49 -3.39 -20.79
CA TYR A 58 6.22 -2.69 -20.56
C TYR A 58 6.37 -1.54 -19.56
N GLN A 59 5.51 -0.54 -19.70
CA GLN A 59 5.28 0.54 -18.73
C GLN A 59 3.79 0.58 -18.38
N VAL A 60 3.49 0.75 -17.10
CA VAL A 60 2.14 1.03 -16.56
C VAL A 60 2.12 2.45 -16.02
N ASP A 61 1.39 3.36 -16.63
CA ASP A 61 1.30 4.74 -16.13
C ASP A 61 0.37 4.86 -14.90
N SER A 62 0.33 6.03 -14.26
CA SER A 62 -0.49 6.23 -13.06
C SER A 62 -2.00 6.13 -13.31
N GLY A 63 -2.45 6.24 -14.57
CA GLY A 63 -3.82 6.01 -14.98
C GLY A 63 -4.12 4.53 -15.29
N GLY A 64 -3.11 3.67 -15.25
CA GLY A 64 -3.21 2.25 -15.58
C GLY A 64 -3.05 1.93 -17.07
N ARG A 65 -2.74 2.91 -17.94
CA ARG A 65 -2.47 2.59 -19.34
C ARG A 65 -1.15 1.81 -19.45
N ILE A 66 -1.14 0.83 -20.33
CA ILE A 66 0.00 -0.05 -20.56
C ILE A 66 0.59 0.22 -21.93
N GLY A 67 1.88 0.55 -21.98
CA GLY A 67 2.63 0.67 -23.22
C GLY A 67 3.65 -0.47 -23.38
N GLN A 68 3.76 -1.04 -24.57
CA GLN A 68 4.86 -1.94 -24.93
C GLN A 68 6.01 -1.12 -25.52
N LEU A 69 7.19 -1.26 -24.91
CA LEU A 69 8.39 -0.49 -25.19
C LEU A 69 9.51 -1.36 -25.80
N VAL A 70 9.58 -2.64 -25.46
CA VAL A 70 10.44 -3.62 -26.14
C VAL A 70 9.60 -4.85 -26.44
N TRP A 71 9.76 -5.43 -27.63
CA TRP A 71 9.06 -6.66 -27.99
C TRP A 71 9.44 -7.80 -27.04
N ASP A 72 8.47 -8.63 -26.67
CA ASP A 72 8.71 -9.78 -25.77
C ASP A 72 9.71 -10.80 -26.33
N ARG A 73 9.91 -10.85 -27.65
CA ARG A 73 10.91 -11.72 -28.28
C ARG A 73 12.35 -11.23 -28.07
N ASP A 74 12.52 -9.95 -27.75
CA ASP A 74 13.80 -9.29 -27.59
C ASP A 74 14.14 -9.11 -26.10
N THR A 75 15.39 -8.74 -25.81
CA THR A 75 15.90 -8.57 -24.44
C THR A 75 15.99 -7.09 -24.10
N ALA A 76 15.08 -6.60 -23.25
CA ALA A 76 15.19 -5.27 -22.64
C ALA A 76 16.29 -5.22 -21.57
N TRP A 77 16.90 -4.05 -21.37
CA TRP A 77 18.02 -3.84 -20.45
C TRP A 77 17.53 -3.23 -19.12
N HIS A 78 16.79 -3.99 -18.31
CA HIS A 78 16.12 -3.45 -17.11
C HIS A 78 16.75 -3.87 -15.78
N ALA A 79 17.29 -5.08 -15.68
CA ALA A 79 17.63 -5.68 -14.39
C ALA A 79 19.06 -5.40 -13.91
N GLY A 80 19.91 -4.76 -14.73
CA GLY A 80 21.35 -4.64 -14.45
C GLY A 80 22.08 -6.00 -14.40
N ASN A 81 21.42 -7.07 -14.85
CA ASN A 81 21.90 -8.45 -14.80
C ASN A 81 21.49 -9.14 -16.09
N TRP A 82 22.48 -9.61 -16.87
CA TRP A 82 22.25 -10.15 -18.21
C TRP A 82 21.43 -11.44 -18.22
N ASP A 83 21.72 -12.36 -17.29
CA ASP A 83 20.96 -13.60 -17.14
C ASP A 83 19.50 -13.31 -16.80
N ALA A 84 19.27 -12.32 -15.92
CA ALA A 84 17.92 -11.89 -15.56
C ALA A 84 17.19 -11.27 -16.77
N ASN A 85 17.82 -10.34 -17.48
CA ASN A 85 17.28 -9.67 -18.66
C ASN A 85 16.84 -10.68 -19.73
N THR A 86 17.75 -11.57 -20.13
CA THR A 86 17.50 -12.55 -21.21
C THR A 86 16.39 -13.55 -20.89
N THR A 87 16.12 -13.80 -19.62
CA THR A 87 15.11 -14.78 -19.17
C THR A 87 13.86 -14.14 -18.55
N SER A 88 13.62 -12.82 -18.74
CA SER A 88 12.42 -12.17 -18.17
C SER A 88 11.74 -11.13 -19.05
N ILE A 89 10.49 -10.85 -18.70
CA ILE A 89 9.80 -9.60 -19.02
C ILE A 89 10.03 -8.61 -17.87
N GLY A 90 10.36 -7.36 -18.20
CA GLY A 90 10.47 -6.25 -17.25
C GLY A 90 9.27 -5.31 -17.38
N ILE A 91 8.65 -4.95 -16.25
CA ILE A 91 7.49 -4.05 -16.19
C ILE A 91 7.80 -2.87 -15.26
N GLU A 92 7.76 -1.66 -15.79
CA GLU A 92 7.85 -0.41 -15.04
C GLU A 92 6.48 0.08 -14.57
N HIS A 93 6.40 0.59 -13.33
CA HIS A 93 5.19 1.15 -12.74
C HIS A 93 5.42 2.61 -12.35
N ALA A 94 4.51 3.50 -12.74
CA ALA A 94 4.59 4.91 -12.37
C ALA A 94 4.20 5.13 -10.90
N ASP A 95 5.06 5.83 -10.18
CA ASP A 95 4.79 6.32 -8.85
C ASP A 95 3.87 7.56 -8.89
N ILE A 96 3.22 7.83 -7.75
CA ILE A 96 2.43 9.04 -7.47
C ILE A 96 2.95 9.79 -6.23
N SER A 97 3.87 9.19 -5.47
CA SER A 97 4.58 9.83 -4.37
C SER A 97 5.95 9.17 -4.16
N SER A 98 6.90 9.89 -3.58
CA SER A 98 8.25 9.38 -3.25
C SER A 98 8.59 9.38 -1.76
N LYS A 99 7.75 9.99 -0.92
CA LYS A 99 7.92 10.05 0.54
C LYS A 99 6.57 9.82 1.26
N PRO A 100 6.15 8.55 1.45
CA PRO A 100 6.79 7.32 0.96
C PRO A 100 6.54 7.09 -0.53
N TRP A 101 7.32 6.19 -1.14
CA TRP A 101 7.03 5.67 -2.49
C TRP A 101 5.64 5.02 -2.52
N ARG A 102 4.84 5.34 -3.54
CA ARG A 102 3.55 4.70 -3.82
C ARG A 102 3.20 4.78 -5.29
N ILE A 103 2.52 3.76 -5.79
CA ILE A 103 1.83 3.79 -7.08
C ILE A 103 0.31 3.96 -6.87
N SER A 104 -0.41 4.41 -7.90
CA SER A 104 -1.87 4.52 -7.87
C SER A 104 -2.55 3.14 -7.86
N GLU A 105 -3.83 3.08 -7.47
CA GLU A 105 -4.62 1.84 -7.55
C GLU A 105 -4.80 1.36 -8.99
N ALA A 106 -4.98 2.27 -9.96
CA ALA A 106 -5.09 1.91 -11.37
C ALA A 106 -3.78 1.30 -11.90
N CYS A 107 -2.64 1.87 -11.54
CA CYS A 107 -1.33 1.32 -11.87
C CYS A 107 -1.10 -0.04 -11.19
N LEU A 108 -1.53 -0.19 -9.93
CA LEU A 108 -1.42 -1.45 -9.18
C LEU A 108 -2.24 -2.56 -9.82
N ASP A 109 -3.51 -2.29 -10.12
CA ASP A 109 -4.42 -3.29 -10.66
C ASP A 109 -4.01 -3.73 -12.08
N ASN A 110 -3.76 -2.78 -12.97
CA ASN A 110 -3.40 -3.10 -14.35
C ASN A 110 -1.98 -3.69 -14.45
N GLY A 111 -1.05 -3.27 -13.62
CA GLY A 111 0.28 -3.89 -13.51
C GLY A 111 0.21 -5.33 -13.03
N ALA A 112 -0.60 -5.59 -12.00
CA ALA A 112 -0.82 -6.93 -11.50
C ALA A 112 -1.55 -7.82 -12.54
N HIS A 113 -2.53 -7.28 -13.27
CA HIS A 113 -3.19 -7.98 -14.37
C HIS A 113 -2.20 -8.30 -15.50
N LEU A 114 -1.29 -7.38 -15.83
CA LEU A 114 -0.25 -7.61 -16.83
C LEU A 114 0.70 -8.75 -16.41
N VAL A 115 1.14 -8.78 -15.15
CA VAL A 115 1.92 -9.91 -14.60
C VAL A 115 1.17 -11.23 -14.79
N ALA A 116 -0.12 -11.25 -14.46
CA ALA A 116 -0.97 -12.43 -14.62
C ALA A 116 -1.07 -12.88 -16.08
N ALA A 117 -1.31 -11.93 -16.99
CA ALA A 117 -1.43 -12.17 -18.42
C ALA A 117 -0.14 -12.73 -19.02
N ILE A 118 1.03 -12.16 -18.67
CA ILE A 118 2.33 -12.66 -19.12
C ILE A 118 2.56 -14.08 -18.57
N CYS A 119 2.31 -14.30 -17.28
CA CYS A 119 2.44 -15.62 -16.68
C CYS A 119 1.56 -16.67 -17.36
N HIS A 120 0.32 -16.30 -17.70
CA HIS A 120 -0.63 -17.18 -18.39
C HIS A 120 -0.19 -17.45 -19.84
N TYR A 121 0.05 -16.40 -20.62
CA TYR A 121 0.41 -16.47 -22.03
C TYR A 121 1.66 -17.31 -22.27
N TYR A 122 2.71 -17.09 -21.49
CA TYR A 122 3.98 -17.82 -21.60
C TYR A 122 4.03 -19.10 -20.76
N LYS A 123 2.92 -19.50 -20.13
CA LYS A 123 2.82 -20.71 -19.30
C LYS A 123 3.87 -20.77 -18.18
N LEU A 124 4.15 -19.62 -17.55
CA LEU A 124 5.08 -19.51 -16.42
C LEU A 124 4.47 -20.01 -15.09
N GLY A 125 3.17 -20.34 -15.11
CA GLY A 125 2.39 -20.73 -13.95
C GLY A 125 1.86 -19.54 -13.16
N ARG A 126 1.05 -19.83 -12.13
CA ARG A 126 0.40 -18.81 -11.30
C ARG A 126 1.45 -17.87 -10.66
N PRO A 127 1.23 -16.55 -10.61
CA PRO A 127 2.19 -15.60 -10.03
C PRO A 127 2.55 -15.91 -8.56
N VAL A 128 3.83 -16.12 -8.32
CA VAL A 128 4.42 -16.38 -7.00
C VAL A 128 5.71 -15.58 -6.89
N TRP A 129 5.76 -14.68 -5.91
CA TRP A 129 6.94 -13.88 -5.62
C TRP A 129 8.11 -14.78 -5.23
N GLY A 130 9.30 -14.52 -5.75
CA GLY A 130 10.50 -15.33 -5.52
C GLY A 130 10.56 -16.62 -6.34
N LYS A 131 9.56 -16.92 -7.18
CA LYS A 131 9.54 -18.11 -8.05
C LYS A 131 9.50 -17.76 -9.54
N ASN A 132 8.44 -17.10 -9.97
CA ASN A 132 8.23 -16.66 -11.36
C ASN A 132 7.90 -15.16 -11.45
N VAL A 133 7.85 -14.46 -10.31
CA VAL A 133 7.74 -13.01 -10.22
C VAL A 133 8.79 -12.52 -9.22
N PHE A 134 9.55 -11.50 -9.59
CA PHE A 134 10.62 -10.94 -8.77
C PHE A 134 10.60 -9.41 -8.86
N GLY A 135 11.13 -8.74 -7.84
CA GLY A 135 11.46 -7.30 -7.93
C GLY A 135 12.89 -7.10 -8.42
N HIS A 136 13.19 -5.92 -8.99
CA HIS A 136 14.55 -5.57 -9.44
C HIS A 136 15.64 -5.80 -8.38
N LYS A 137 15.36 -5.47 -7.11
CA LYS A 137 16.28 -5.69 -5.98
C LYS A 137 16.76 -7.13 -5.76
N HIS A 138 16.16 -8.14 -6.40
CA HIS A 138 16.69 -9.51 -6.37
C HIS A 138 17.93 -9.67 -7.26
N PHE A 139 18.18 -8.75 -8.18
CA PHE A 139 19.23 -8.85 -9.20
C PHE A 139 20.22 -7.68 -9.19
N SER A 140 19.91 -6.62 -8.46
CA SER A 140 20.73 -5.40 -8.34
C SER A 140 20.59 -4.79 -6.95
N SER A 141 21.62 -4.10 -6.48
CA SER A 141 21.52 -3.29 -5.25
C SER A 141 20.74 -2.00 -5.54
N THR A 142 19.45 -1.98 -5.21
CA THR A 142 18.54 -0.88 -5.50
C THR A 142 17.34 -0.89 -4.56
N GLU A 143 16.69 0.26 -4.39
CA GLU A 143 15.38 0.37 -3.71
C GLU A 143 14.25 -0.22 -4.57
N CYS A 144 14.42 -0.26 -5.89
CA CYS A 144 13.43 -0.76 -6.85
C CYS A 144 13.01 -2.21 -6.54
N PRO A 145 11.70 -2.54 -6.47
CA PRO A 145 10.55 -1.75 -6.93
C PRO A 145 9.82 -0.99 -5.82
N ALA A 146 10.54 -0.53 -4.79
CA ALA A 146 10.05 0.31 -3.72
C ALA A 146 8.76 -0.24 -3.05
N SER A 147 7.63 0.46 -3.16
CA SER A 147 6.37 0.08 -2.52
C SER A 147 5.86 -1.30 -2.96
N LEU A 148 6.17 -1.74 -4.18
CA LEU A 148 5.75 -3.04 -4.72
C LEU A 148 6.48 -4.24 -4.10
N ALA A 149 7.64 -4.01 -3.48
CA ALA A 149 8.32 -4.98 -2.60
C ALA A 149 8.17 -4.60 -1.11
N GLY A 150 7.39 -3.57 -0.80
CA GLY A 150 7.14 -3.05 0.54
C GLY A 150 5.65 -2.92 0.82
N SER A 151 5.18 -1.70 1.08
CA SER A 151 3.83 -1.44 1.59
C SER A 151 2.68 -1.87 0.68
N GLN A 152 2.89 -1.98 -0.64
CA GLN A 152 1.87 -2.40 -1.62
C GLN A 152 2.06 -3.84 -2.11
N HIS A 153 3.09 -4.55 -1.62
CA HIS A 153 3.45 -5.90 -2.06
C HIS A 153 2.30 -6.91 -1.98
N ALA A 154 1.68 -7.03 -0.80
CA ALA A 154 0.62 -8.01 -0.55
C ALA A 154 -0.59 -7.78 -1.47
N ALA A 155 -1.01 -6.52 -1.63
CA ALA A 155 -2.12 -6.15 -2.50
C ALA A 155 -1.80 -6.44 -3.98
N TYR A 156 -0.60 -6.09 -4.42
CA TYR A 156 -0.16 -6.31 -5.80
C TYR A 156 -0.13 -7.82 -6.14
N MET A 157 0.49 -8.64 -5.28
CA MET A 157 0.58 -10.08 -5.53
C MET A 157 -0.78 -10.79 -5.43
N ALA A 158 -1.64 -10.40 -4.48
CA ALA A 158 -3.00 -10.91 -4.40
C ALA A 158 -3.80 -10.58 -5.67
N ARG A 159 -3.63 -9.36 -6.22
CA ARG A 159 -4.31 -8.96 -7.46
C ARG A 159 -3.79 -9.70 -8.68
N ALA A 160 -2.48 -9.94 -8.78
CA ALA A 160 -1.89 -10.70 -9.88
C ALA A 160 -2.41 -12.14 -9.89
N GLN A 161 -2.50 -12.74 -8.71
CA GLN A 161 -3.08 -14.06 -8.52
C GLN A 161 -4.57 -14.12 -8.88
N TYR A 162 -5.36 -13.14 -8.43
CA TYR A 162 -6.78 -12.99 -8.75
C TYR A 162 -7.05 -12.92 -10.26
N TRP A 163 -6.23 -12.16 -10.99
CA TRP A 163 -6.34 -12.04 -12.45
C TRP A 163 -5.90 -13.31 -13.16
N TYR A 164 -4.84 -13.96 -12.69
CA TYR A 164 -4.37 -15.21 -13.28
C TYR A 164 -5.48 -16.27 -13.23
N ASP A 165 -6.11 -16.45 -12.06
CA ASP A 165 -7.16 -17.45 -11.87
C ASP A 165 -8.36 -17.23 -12.81
N ARG A 166 -8.65 -15.97 -13.18
CA ARG A 166 -9.67 -15.62 -14.19
C ARG A 166 -9.24 -15.93 -15.61
N LEU A 167 -7.98 -15.65 -15.96
CA LEU A 167 -7.45 -15.90 -17.29
C LEU A 167 -7.31 -17.39 -17.59
N SER A 168 -6.90 -18.19 -16.61
CA SER A 168 -6.72 -19.64 -16.77
C SER A 168 -8.00 -20.45 -16.70
N GLY A 169 -9.14 -19.83 -16.39
CA GLY A 169 -10.41 -20.54 -16.18
C GLY A 169 -10.38 -21.50 -14.97
N THR A 170 -9.27 -21.56 -14.23
CA THR A 170 -9.21 -22.24 -12.93
C THR A 170 -10.07 -21.45 -11.97
N LYS A 171 -11.27 -21.96 -11.73
CA LYS A 171 -12.09 -21.56 -10.59
C LYS A 171 -11.18 -21.62 -9.36
N PRO A 172 -11.03 -20.53 -8.59
CA PRO A 172 -10.26 -20.62 -7.36
C PRO A 172 -10.78 -21.80 -6.56
N ALA A 173 -9.88 -22.63 -6.03
CA ALA A 173 -10.26 -23.59 -5.01
C ALA A 173 -11.11 -22.84 -3.98
N PRO A 174 -12.25 -23.40 -3.53
CA PRO A 174 -13.05 -22.75 -2.50
C PRO A 174 -12.09 -22.38 -1.39
N THR A 175 -12.07 -21.09 -1.06
CA THR A 175 -11.31 -20.60 0.07
C THR A 175 -11.62 -21.55 1.23
N PRO A 176 -10.62 -22.11 1.95
CA PRO A 176 -10.89 -22.71 3.25
C PRO A 176 -11.80 -21.73 4.00
N PRO A 177 -12.89 -22.19 4.66
CA PRO A 177 -13.89 -21.30 5.21
C PRO A 177 -13.17 -20.18 5.92
N ALA A 178 -13.37 -18.96 5.43
CA ALA A 178 -12.84 -17.80 6.11
C ALA A 178 -13.32 -17.92 7.55
N LYS A 179 -12.38 -18.05 8.49
CA LYS A 179 -12.67 -17.84 9.90
C LYS A 179 -13.49 -16.55 9.94
N PRO A 180 -14.69 -16.54 10.57
CA PRO A 180 -15.79 -15.67 10.19
C PRO A 180 -15.28 -14.25 9.94
N THR A 181 -15.22 -13.87 8.67
CA THR A 181 -14.99 -12.47 8.34
C THR A 181 -16.22 -11.73 8.86
N PRO A 182 -16.06 -10.73 9.75
CA PRO A 182 -17.17 -9.91 10.18
C PRO A 182 -17.91 -9.38 8.93
N PRO A 183 -19.25 -9.31 8.94
CA PRO A 183 -20.01 -8.91 7.77
C PRO A 183 -19.47 -7.58 7.26
N ALA A 184 -19.38 -7.44 5.92
CA ALA A 184 -18.93 -6.21 5.29
C ALA A 184 -19.60 -5.03 6.01
N PRO A 185 -18.81 -4.11 6.60
CA PRO A 185 -19.39 -3.03 7.36
C PRO A 185 -20.32 -2.28 6.42
N LYS A 186 -21.60 -2.16 6.81
CA LYS A 186 -22.60 -1.33 6.13
C LYS A 186 -21.94 0.00 5.74
N PRO A 187 -22.41 0.74 4.72
CA PRO A 187 -21.88 2.08 4.41
C PRO A 187 -21.72 2.95 5.67
N SER A 188 -22.61 2.77 6.66
CA SER A 188 -22.51 3.36 8.00
C SER A 188 -21.23 3.01 8.75
N ALA A 189 -20.71 1.79 8.69
CA ALA A 189 -19.56 1.33 9.46
C ALA A 189 -18.20 1.74 8.86
N ASN A 190 -18.10 2.01 7.54
CA ASN A 190 -16.93 2.73 6.99
C ASN A 190 -16.97 4.22 7.37
N ILE A 191 -18.17 4.81 7.39
CA ILE A 191 -18.38 6.19 7.86
C ILE A 191 -18.16 6.31 9.38
N ASP A 192 -18.51 5.30 10.17
CA ASP A 192 -18.24 5.22 11.61
C ASP A 192 -16.74 5.18 11.91
N ALA A 193 -15.99 4.33 11.21
CA ALA A 193 -14.54 4.21 11.40
C ALA A 193 -13.80 5.50 11.00
N LEU A 194 -14.24 6.14 9.90
CA LEU A 194 -13.73 7.44 9.50
C LEU A 194 -14.12 8.54 10.50
N ALA A 195 -15.34 8.50 11.05
CA ALA A 195 -15.77 9.43 12.09
C ALA A 195 -14.96 9.26 13.39
N ASP A 196 -14.67 8.02 13.79
CA ASP A 196 -13.84 7.73 14.95
C ASP A 196 -12.40 8.20 14.73
N ALA A 197 -11.84 8.01 13.53
CA ALA A 197 -10.52 8.53 13.18
C ALA A 197 -10.46 10.07 13.15
N VAL A 198 -11.55 10.72 12.75
CA VAL A 198 -11.70 12.17 12.85
C VAL A 198 -11.78 12.64 14.30
N ILE A 199 -12.53 11.95 15.16
CA ILE A 199 -12.63 12.24 16.60
C ILE A 199 -11.27 12.05 17.29
N ARG A 200 -10.48 11.04 16.86
CA ARG A 200 -9.09 10.83 17.30
C ARG A 200 -8.09 11.84 16.74
N GLY A 201 -8.51 12.76 15.87
CA GLY A 201 -7.69 13.85 15.34
C GLY A 201 -6.82 13.49 14.12
N GLU A 202 -6.95 12.29 13.57
CA GLU A 202 -6.08 11.77 12.50
C GLU A 202 -6.30 12.49 11.14
N TYR A 203 -7.39 13.24 11.03
CA TYR A 203 -7.81 13.94 9.81
C TYR A 203 -7.69 15.47 9.89
N GLY A 204 -7.08 16.01 10.95
CA GLY A 204 -6.95 17.46 11.12
C GLY A 204 -8.29 18.17 11.37
N ASN A 205 -8.30 19.50 11.22
CA ASN A 205 -9.45 20.36 11.45
C ASN A 205 -9.83 21.17 10.18
N GLY A 206 -11.06 21.69 10.14
CA GLY A 206 -11.53 22.57 9.06
C GLY A 206 -11.34 22.01 7.64
N ASP A 207 -10.70 22.80 6.77
CA ASP A 207 -10.50 22.50 5.35
C ASP A 207 -9.56 21.31 5.10
N GLU A 208 -8.63 21.05 6.03
CA GLU A 208 -7.74 19.90 5.92
C GLU A 208 -8.52 18.58 6.02
N ARG A 209 -9.47 18.52 6.96
CA ARG A 209 -10.37 17.37 7.11
C ARG A 209 -11.22 17.18 5.87
N LYS A 210 -11.76 18.27 5.31
CA LYS A 210 -12.58 18.24 4.10
C LYS A 210 -11.80 17.73 2.89
N ARG A 211 -10.56 18.19 2.72
CA ARG A 211 -9.67 17.72 1.65
C ARG A 211 -9.31 16.24 1.79
N ARG A 212 -9.03 15.78 3.01
CA ARG A 212 -8.64 14.39 3.29
C ARG A 212 -9.81 13.40 3.14
N LEU A 213 -11.02 13.79 3.54
CA LEU A 213 -12.21 12.94 3.44
C LEU A 213 -12.88 12.99 2.06
N GLY A 214 -12.64 14.03 1.27
CA GLY A 214 -13.17 14.18 -0.08
C GLY A 214 -14.70 14.06 -0.12
N SER A 215 -15.24 13.24 -1.03
CA SER A 215 -16.69 13.03 -1.17
C SER A 215 -17.36 12.43 0.07
N LYS A 216 -16.58 11.84 1.00
CA LYS A 216 -17.10 11.26 2.25
C LYS A 216 -17.25 12.28 3.37
N TYR A 217 -16.76 13.51 3.19
CA TYR A 217 -16.75 14.54 4.23
C TYR A 217 -18.13 14.77 4.86
N ALA A 218 -19.16 14.98 4.04
CA ALA A 218 -20.50 15.30 4.54
C ALA A 218 -21.09 14.17 5.39
N ALA A 219 -20.93 12.92 4.94
CA ALA A 219 -21.43 11.74 5.65
C ALA A 219 -20.65 11.47 6.94
N VAL A 220 -19.31 11.60 6.90
CA VAL A 220 -18.44 11.43 8.08
C VAL A 220 -18.66 12.53 9.10
N GLN A 221 -18.76 13.79 8.70
CA GLN A 221 -18.97 14.90 9.63
C GLN A 221 -20.35 14.82 10.30
N LYS A 222 -21.40 14.43 9.55
CA LYS A 222 -22.72 14.14 10.15
C LYS A 222 -22.60 13.03 11.20
N ARG A 223 -21.86 11.97 10.91
CA ARG A 223 -21.67 10.85 11.85
C ARG A 223 -20.81 11.20 13.07
N VAL A 224 -19.80 12.05 12.91
CA VAL A 224 -19.04 12.65 14.03
C VAL A 224 -19.97 13.43 14.94
N ASN A 225 -20.85 14.26 14.38
CA ASN A 225 -21.83 15.03 15.16
C ASN A 225 -22.82 14.11 15.89
N GLU A 226 -23.31 13.04 15.25
CA GLU A 226 -24.16 12.03 15.89
C GLU A 226 -23.43 11.27 17.01
N LYS A 227 -22.15 10.90 16.82
CA LYS A 227 -21.33 10.23 17.84
C LYS A 227 -21.03 11.12 19.05
N LEU A 228 -20.83 12.42 18.81
CA LEU A 228 -20.65 13.43 19.87
C LEU A 228 -21.97 13.80 20.56
N ALA A 229 -23.11 13.62 19.89
CA ALA A 229 -24.44 13.85 20.46
C ALA A 229 -25.02 12.62 21.19
N GLY A 230 -24.64 11.40 20.79
CA GLY A 230 -25.14 10.13 21.36
C GLY A 230 -24.23 9.47 22.39
N GLY A 231 -23.03 10.01 22.62
CA GLY A 231 -22.14 9.59 23.69
C GLY A 231 -22.24 10.55 24.88
N SER A 232 -23.02 10.18 25.90
CA SER A 232 -22.75 10.69 27.24
C SER A 232 -21.27 10.43 27.55
N PRO A 233 -20.52 11.42 28.07
CA PRO A 233 -19.07 11.32 28.16
C PRO A 233 -18.69 10.15 29.08
N ALA A 234 -18.05 9.13 28.51
CA ALA A 234 -17.27 8.20 29.32
C ALA A 234 -16.11 9.00 29.91
N LYS A 235 -16.18 9.26 31.22
CA LYS A 235 -15.06 9.79 32.01
C LYS A 235 -13.79 8.99 31.66
N PRO A 236 -12.63 9.64 31.50
CA PRO A 236 -11.36 8.93 31.57
C PRO A 236 -11.34 8.18 32.91
N SER A 237 -11.21 6.86 32.92
CA SER A 237 -10.97 6.15 34.17
C SER A 237 -9.55 6.50 34.62
N VAL A 238 -9.45 7.52 35.46
CA VAL A 238 -8.21 7.94 36.08
C VAL A 238 -7.74 6.79 36.98
N ASN A 239 -6.55 6.25 36.73
CA ASN A 239 -5.97 5.20 37.56
C ASN A 239 -5.49 5.80 38.89
N ILE A 240 -6.35 5.71 39.91
CA ILE A 240 -6.15 6.31 41.23
C ILE A 240 -4.93 5.71 41.95
N ASP A 241 -4.63 4.43 41.74
CA ASP A 241 -3.46 3.78 42.34
C ASP A 241 -2.15 4.36 41.81
N ALA A 242 -2.03 4.52 40.48
CA ALA A 242 -0.84 5.09 39.85
C ALA A 242 -0.62 6.55 40.26
N LEU A 243 -1.69 7.33 40.40
CA LEU A 243 -1.62 8.70 40.89
C LEU A 243 -1.24 8.76 42.38
N ALA A 244 -1.74 7.84 43.20
CA ALA A 244 -1.38 7.77 44.62
C ALA A 244 0.12 7.46 44.79
N ASP A 245 0.66 6.52 43.99
CA ASP A 245 2.09 6.19 44.02
C ASP A 245 2.95 7.39 43.57
N ALA A 246 2.51 8.14 42.55
CA ALA A 246 3.20 9.35 42.12
C ALA A 246 3.16 10.48 43.15
N VAL A 247 2.07 10.59 43.92
CA VAL A 247 1.96 11.52 45.05
C VAL A 247 2.91 11.15 46.19
N ILE A 248 3.02 9.85 46.52
CA ILE A 248 3.97 9.36 47.54
C ILE A 248 5.42 9.62 47.13
N ARG A 249 5.72 9.51 45.82
CA ARG A 249 7.03 9.89 45.24
C ARG A 249 7.27 11.40 45.16
N GLY A 250 6.30 12.24 45.53
CA GLY A 250 6.45 13.70 45.60
C GLY A 250 6.18 14.46 44.29
N GLU A 251 5.75 13.77 43.23
CA GLU A 251 5.63 14.35 41.86
C GLU A 251 4.50 15.39 41.73
N TYR A 252 3.59 15.44 42.72
CA TYR A 252 2.41 16.31 42.73
C TYR A 252 2.47 17.43 43.76
N GLY A 253 3.61 17.64 44.43
CA GLY A 253 3.75 18.67 45.48
C GLY A 253 2.93 18.37 46.74
N ASN A 254 2.73 19.40 47.58
CA ASN A 254 2.01 19.31 48.86
C ASN A 254 0.84 20.32 48.93
N GLY A 255 -0.08 20.12 49.88
CA GLY A 255 -1.19 21.05 50.17
C GLY A 255 -2.04 21.44 48.96
N GLU A 256 -2.26 22.75 48.80
CA GLU A 256 -3.11 23.33 47.74
C GLU A 256 -2.54 23.09 46.32
N GLU A 257 -1.22 22.95 46.17
CA GLU A 257 -0.63 22.64 44.88
C GLU A 257 -1.02 21.24 44.39
N ARG A 258 -0.98 20.25 45.29
CA ARG A 258 -1.44 18.89 45.01
C ARG A 258 -2.91 18.86 44.62
N LYS A 259 -3.74 19.62 45.35
CA LYS A 259 -5.18 19.75 45.10
C LYS A 259 -5.46 20.39 43.74
N ARG A 260 -4.73 21.45 43.38
CA ARG A 260 -4.82 22.08 42.06
C ARG A 260 -4.40 21.13 40.93
N ARG A 261 -3.32 20.37 41.11
CA ARG A 261 -2.77 19.46 40.08
C ARG A 261 -3.61 18.20 39.88
N LEU A 262 -4.17 17.62 40.96
CA LEU A 262 -5.03 16.43 40.88
C LEU A 262 -6.50 16.77 40.53
N GLY A 263 -6.91 18.02 40.71
CA GLY A 263 -8.23 18.52 40.37
C GLY A 263 -9.34 17.68 40.99
N GLY A 264 -10.32 17.27 40.17
CA GLY A 264 -11.45 16.46 40.60
C GLY A 264 -11.11 15.06 41.13
N ASN A 265 -9.86 14.60 40.98
CA ASN A 265 -9.40 13.29 41.48
C ASN A 265 -8.74 13.37 42.86
N TYR A 266 -8.54 14.57 43.40
CA TYR A 266 -7.80 14.80 44.65
C TYR A 266 -8.33 13.96 45.81
N ALA A 267 -9.64 13.93 46.05
CA ALA A 267 -10.23 13.23 47.18
C ALA A 267 -10.01 11.70 47.10
N ALA A 268 -10.16 11.12 45.91
CA ALA A 268 -9.97 9.68 45.70
C ALA A 268 -8.49 9.27 45.79
N VAL A 269 -7.59 10.06 45.20
CA VAL A 269 -6.14 9.83 45.27
C VAL A 269 -5.62 10.02 46.69
N GLN A 270 -6.07 11.06 47.40
CA GLN A 270 -5.61 11.33 48.77
C GLN A 270 -6.09 10.24 49.75
N LYS A 271 -7.32 9.74 49.60
CA LYS A 271 -7.80 8.58 50.38
C LYS A 271 -6.90 7.36 50.15
N ARG A 272 -6.53 7.10 48.89
CA ARG A 272 -5.68 5.97 48.53
C ARG A 272 -4.23 6.10 49.01
N VAL A 273 -3.68 7.32 49.02
CA VAL A 273 -2.37 7.62 49.62
C VAL A 273 -2.37 7.33 51.12
N ASN A 274 -3.43 7.72 51.84
CA ASN A 274 -3.56 7.46 53.27
C ASN A 274 -3.63 5.94 53.58
N GLU A 275 -4.40 5.19 52.78
CA GLU A 275 -4.45 3.72 52.87
C GLU A 275 -3.05 3.08 52.64
N LYS A 276 -2.28 3.56 51.66
CA LYS A 276 -0.94 3.04 51.33
C LYS A 276 0.13 3.39 52.37
N LEU A 277 -0.02 4.50 53.08
CA LEU A 277 0.90 4.93 54.13
C LEU A 277 0.51 4.40 55.53
N GLY A 278 -0.59 3.64 55.65
CA GLY A 278 -1.05 3.07 56.91
C GLY A 278 -1.53 4.10 57.92
N ILE A 279 -1.90 5.30 57.46
CA ILE A 279 -2.40 6.40 58.29
C ILE A 279 -3.90 6.44 58.09
N GLY A 280 -4.63 5.73 58.96
CA GLY A 280 -6.09 5.75 59.06
C GLY A 280 -6.56 6.74 60.11
#